data_AF-A0A1H1LLN3-F1
#
_entry.id   AF-A0A1H1LLN3-F1
#
_cell.length_a   1.000
_cell.length_b   1.000
_cell.length_c   1.000
_cell.angle_alpha   90.00
_cell.angle_beta   90.00
_cell.angle_gamma   90.00
#
_symmetry.space_group_name_H-M   'P 1'
#
loop_
_entity.id
_entity.type
_entity.pdbx_description
1 polymer ?
#
loop_
_entity_poly.entity_id
_entity_poly.type
_entity_poly.pdbx_seq_one_letter_code
_entity_poly.pdbx_strand_id
1 'polypeptide(L)'
;MEASENLWIAVAVALAVGIVIGVVLAQVAKRVGGGPGSGSQSQLESLQLRFEEYQQEVANHFKTTASLVARLNRSHQDIQEHLTQGAVELAPDDMTRQRLLAALEQEDKPVRDHRRGEPVFDTLEPPRDYALKEEGPGTLSEEFGLKRKH
;
A
#
# COMPACT_ATOMS: atom_id res chain seq x y z
N MET A 1 -3.57 8.01 76.70
CA MET A 1 -3.38 6.96 75.67
C MET A 1 -4.52 6.98 74.63
N GLU A 2 -5.67 7.60 74.93
CA GLU A 2 -6.80 7.84 74.02
C GLU A 2 -6.49 8.42 72.62
N ALA A 3 -5.54 9.36 72.51
CA ALA A 3 -5.31 10.08 71.25
C ALA A 3 -4.70 9.20 70.14
N SER A 4 -3.83 8.25 70.51
CA SER A 4 -3.24 7.31 69.54
C SER A 4 -4.26 6.28 69.04
N GLU A 5 -5.21 5.88 69.89
CA GLU A 5 -6.25 4.91 69.53
C GLU A 5 -7.24 5.50 68.51
N ASN A 6 -7.68 6.75 68.74
CA ASN A 6 -8.53 7.48 67.80
C ASN A 6 -7.85 7.73 66.45
N LEU A 7 -6.52 7.91 66.42
CA LEU A 7 -5.76 8.10 65.19
C LEU A 7 -5.75 6.84 64.33
N TRP A 8 -5.54 5.66 64.93
CA TRP A 8 -5.57 4.38 64.21
C TRP A 8 -6.96 4.06 63.66
N ILE A 9 -8.02 4.37 64.42
CA ILE A 9 -9.41 4.21 63.96
C ILE A 9 -9.69 5.14 62.78
N ALA A 10 -9.26 6.41 62.84
CA ALA A 10 -9.45 7.36 61.73
C ALA A 10 -8.72 6.91 60.45
N VAL A 11 -7.49 6.38 60.58
CA VAL A 11 -6.73 5.81 59.46
C VAL A 11 -7.43 4.58 58.87
N ALA A 12 -7.94 3.68 59.70
CA ALA A 12 -8.66 2.49 59.25
C ALA A 12 -9.95 2.86 58.50
N VAL A 13 -10.71 3.85 59.00
CA VAL A 13 -11.93 4.35 58.35
C VAL A 13 -11.61 5.02 57.01
N ALA A 14 -10.59 5.89 56.97
CA ALA A 14 -10.17 6.55 55.74
C ALA A 14 -9.74 5.54 54.65
N LEU A 15 -9.02 4.49 55.04
CA LEU A 15 -8.62 3.41 54.13
C LEU A 15 -9.83 2.61 53.62
N ALA A 16 -10.78 2.27 54.50
CA ALA A 16 -12.01 1.60 54.11
C ALA A 16 -12.83 2.43 53.10
N VAL A 17 -12.98 3.74 53.36
CA VAL A 17 -13.65 4.66 52.43
C VAL A 17 -12.91 4.76 51.10
N GLY A 18 -11.58 4.85 51.13
CA GLY A 18 -10.75 4.86 49.92
C GLY A 18 -10.92 3.59 49.07
N ILE A 19 -10.99 2.41 49.69
CA ILE A 19 -11.25 1.14 48.98
C ILE A 19 -12.64 1.16 48.34
N VAL A 20 -13.67 1.58 49.07
CA VAL A 20 -15.03 1.63 48.55
C VAL A 20 -15.11 2.58 47.35
N ILE A 21 -14.56 3.78 47.46
CA ILE A 21 -14.52 4.75 46.35
C ILE A 21 -13.72 4.18 45.17
N GLY A 22 -12.57 3.57 45.43
CA GLY A 22 -11.73 2.94 44.41
C GLY A 22 -12.45 1.83 43.64
N VAL A 23 -13.19 0.97 44.35
CA VAL A 23 -13.99 -0.11 43.73
C VAL A 23 -15.13 0.47 42.90
N VAL A 24 -15.84 1.47 43.43
CA VAL A 24 -16.94 2.13 42.71
C VAL A 24 -16.42 2.81 41.43
N LEU A 25 -15.34 3.56 41.51
CA LEU A 25 -14.72 4.20 40.34
C LEU A 25 -14.23 3.17 39.32
N ALA A 26 -13.58 2.08 39.76
CA ALA A 26 -13.15 1.01 38.87
C ALA A 26 -14.34 0.30 38.20
N GLN A 27 -15.44 0.12 38.91
CA GLN A 27 -16.64 -0.54 38.37
C GLN A 27 -17.41 0.37 37.41
N VAL A 28 -17.45 1.67 37.68
CA VAL A 28 -18.02 2.68 36.75
C VAL A 28 -17.14 2.81 35.51
N ALA A 29 -15.81 2.87 35.65
CA ALA A 29 -14.88 2.91 34.52
C ALA A 29 -15.02 1.67 33.63
N LYS A 30 -15.23 0.47 34.20
CA LYS A 30 -15.52 -0.76 33.44
C LYS A 30 -16.90 -0.77 32.76
N ARG A 31 -17.89 -0.04 33.30
CA ARG A 31 -19.24 0.06 32.72
C ARG A 31 -19.35 1.14 31.64
N VAL A 32 -18.60 2.23 31.78
CA VAL A 32 -18.60 3.38 30.85
C VAL A 32 -17.54 3.21 29.75
N GLY A 33 -16.35 2.74 30.10
CA GLY A 33 -15.33 2.30 29.15
C GLY A 33 -15.56 0.84 28.83
N GLY A 34 -16.27 0.55 27.73
CA GLY A 34 -16.44 -0.80 27.21
C GLY A 34 -15.12 -1.58 27.30
N GLY A 35 -15.16 -2.74 27.93
CA GLY A 35 -13.97 -3.42 28.45
C GLY A 35 -12.82 -3.57 27.44
N PRO A 36 -11.56 -3.63 27.91
CA PRO A 36 -10.34 -3.57 27.09
C PRO A 36 -10.09 -4.76 26.14
N GLY A 37 -11.10 -5.58 25.83
CA GLY A 37 -10.96 -6.79 25.02
C GLY A 37 -11.78 -6.82 23.73
N SER A 38 -12.97 -6.22 23.69
CA SER A 38 -13.89 -6.41 22.55
C SER A 38 -13.70 -5.38 21.44
N GLY A 39 -13.34 -4.14 21.78
CA GLY A 39 -13.14 -3.07 20.80
C GLY A 39 -11.87 -3.24 19.98
N SER A 40 -10.76 -3.64 20.59
CA SER A 40 -9.48 -3.80 19.89
C SER A 40 -9.45 -5.07 19.02
N GLN A 41 -10.03 -6.17 19.50
CA GLN A 41 -10.08 -7.42 18.73
C GLN A 41 -11.02 -7.33 17.52
N SER A 42 -12.20 -6.72 17.69
CA SER A 42 -13.13 -6.49 16.57
C SER A 42 -12.57 -5.51 15.53
N GLN A 43 -11.80 -4.50 15.97
CA GLN A 43 -11.08 -3.61 15.05
C GLN A 43 -10.04 -4.37 14.23
N LEU A 44 -9.24 -5.24 14.86
CA LEU A 44 -8.24 -6.06 14.16
C LEU A 44 -8.89 -7.01 13.14
N GLU A 45 -9.98 -7.67 13.52
CA GLU A 45 -10.74 -8.54 12.63
C GLU A 45 -11.31 -7.76 11.43
N SER A 46 -11.87 -6.57 11.68
CA SER A 46 -12.38 -5.70 10.62
C SER A 46 -11.30 -5.19 9.67
N LEU A 47 -10.08 -4.92 10.17
CA LEU A 47 -8.95 -4.52 9.32
C LEU A 47 -8.45 -5.69 8.47
N GLN A 48 -8.36 -6.89 9.04
CA GLN A 48 -7.94 -8.08 8.30
C GLN A 48 -8.93 -8.40 7.18
N LEU A 49 -10.23 -8.36 7.47
CA LEU A 49 -11.28 -8.59 6.46
C LEU A 49 -11.16 -7.60 5.28
N ARG A 50 -10.98 -6.30 5.58
CA ARG A 50 -10.79 -5.27 4.56
C ARG A 50 -9.51 -5.48 3.75
N PHE A 51 -8.45 -5.98 4.38
CA PHE A 51 -7.20 -6.25 3.70
C PHE A 51 -7.33 -7.44 2.74
N GLU A 52 -8.03 -8.50 3.15
CA GLU A 52 -8.33 -9.65 2.30
C GLU A 52 -9.23 -9.27 1.11
N GLU A 53 -10.26 -8.45 1.35
CA GLU A 53 -11.12 -7.90 0.30
C GLU A 53 -10.33 -7.05 -0.69
N TYR A 54 -9.46 -6.17 -0.21
CA TYR A 54 -8.57 -5.36 -1.05
C TYR A 54 -7.62 -6.23 -1.88
N GLN A 55 -7.00 -7.25 -1.29
CA GLN A 55 -6.13 -8.19 -2.01
C GLN A 55 -6.90 -8.92 -3.12
N GLN A 56 -8.12 -9.35 -2.84
CA GLN A 56 -8.99 -9.99 -3.82
C GLN A 56 -9.36 -9.03 -4.96
N GLU A 57 -9.71 -7.79 -4.65
CA GLU A 57 -10.03 -6.75 -5.63
C GLU A 57 -8.84 -6.46 -6.55
N VAL A 58 -7.65 -6.28 -5.98
CA VAL A 58 -6.41 -6.06 -6.75
C VAL A 58 -6.11 -7.27 -7.64
N ALA A 59 -6.19 -8.49 -7.12
CA ALA A 59 -5.96 -9.69 -7.91
C ALA A 59 -6.97 -9.81 -9.06
N ASN A 60 -8.24 -9.47 -8.83
CA ASN A 60 -9.26 -9.48 -9.85
C ASN A 60 -9.04 -8.37 -10.91
N HIS A 61 -8.59 -7.19 -10.49
CA HIS A 61 -8.22 -6.09 -11.39
C HIS A 61 -7.07 -6.52 -12.31
N PHE A 62 -5.98 -7.08 -11.76
CA PHE A 62 -4.86 -7.56 -12.56
C PHE A 62 -5.23 -8.71 -13.50
N LYS A 63 -6.09 -9.63 -13.05
CA LYS A 63 -6.63 -10.69 -13.92
C LYS A 63 -7.43 -10.10 -15.09
N THR A 64 -8.28 -9.12 -14.79
CA THR A 64 -9.09 -8.42 -15.79
C THR A 64 -8.20 -7.67 -16.77
N THR A 65 -7.23 -6.90 -16.29
CA THR A 65 -6.25 -6.18 -17.11
C THR A 65 -5.42 -7.12 -17.97
N ALA A 66 -4.93 -8.24 -17.43
CA ALA A 66 -4.23 -9.26 -18.22
C ALA A 66 -5.10 -9.82 -19.34
N SER A 67 -6.40 -10.02 -19.09
CA SER A 67 -7.35 -10.44 -20.13
C SER A 67 -7.59 -9.37 -21.20
N LEU A 68 -7.61 -8.08 -20.83
CA LEU A 68 -7.72 -6.98 -21.77
C LEU A 68 -6.46 -6.86 -22.63
N VAL A 69 -5.27 -6.93 -22.01
CA VAL A 69 -3.98 -6.91 -22.70
C VAL A 69 -3.87 -8.09 -23.68
N ALA A 70 -4.31 -9.28 -23.28
CA ALA A 70 -4.34 -10.44 -24.17
C ALA A 70 -5.27 -10.22 -25.38
N ARG A 71 -6.44 -9.60 -25.17
CA ARG A 71 -7.35 -9.24 -26.27
C ARG A 71 -6.76 -8.17 -27.18
N LEU A 72 -6.09 -7.16 -26.61
CA LEU A 72 -5.39 -6.13 -27.38
C LEU A 72 -4.28 -6.74 -28.25
N ASN A 73 -3.49 -7.64 -27.69
CA ASN A 73 -2.41 -8.30 -28.44
C ASN A 73 -2.94 -9.14 -29.61
N ARG A 74 -4.05 -9.87 -29.41
CA ARG A 74 -4.72 -10.57 -30.51
C ARG A 74 -5.23 -9.61 -31.57
N SER A 75 -5.90 -8.53 -31.16
CA SER A 75 -6.35 -7.50 -32.09
C SER A 75 -5.19 -6.87 -32.88
N HIS A 76 -4.02 -6.69 -32.26
CA HIS A 76 -2.83 -6.19 -32.95
C HIS A 76 -2.33 -7.18 -34.01
N GLN A 77 -2.29 -8.47 -33.68
CA GLN A 77 -1.95 -9.54 -34.62
C GLN A 77 -2.93 -9.60 -35.80
N ASP A 78 -4.24 -9.55 -35.52
CA ASP A 78 -5.28 -9.55 -36.57
C ASP A 78 -5.13 -8.35 -37.53
N ILE A 79 -4.83 -7.17 -36.99
CA ILE A 79 -4.58 -5.97 -37.81
C ILE A 79 -3.34 -6.16 -38.69
N GLN A 80 -2.24 -6.67 -38.14
CA GLN A 80 -1.04 -6.95 -38.92
C GLN A 80 -1.29 -7.96 -40.02
N GLU A 81 -1.98 -9.07 -39.73
CA GLU A 81 -2.35 -10.06 -40.75
C GLU A 81 -3.19 -9.41 -41.86
N HIS A 82 -4.20 -8.60 -41.49
CA HIS A 82 -5.01 -7.89 -42.46
C HIS A 82 -4.21 -6.89 -43.30
N LEU A 83 -3.24 -6.19 -42.71
CA LEU A 83 -2.33 -5.30 -43.45
C LEU A 83 -1.43 -6.06 -44.41
N THR A 84 -0.89 -7.21 -44.01
CA THR A 84 -0.08 -8.06 -44.91
C THR A 84 -0.94 -8.61 -46.06
N GLN A 85 -2.16 -9.05 -45.78
CA GLN A 85 -3.10 -9.49 -46.81
C GLN A 85 -3.48 -8.36 -47.77
N GLY A 86 -3.78 -7.17 -47.24
CA GLY A 86 -4.06 -5.98 -48.04
C GLY A 86 -2.87 -5.55 -48.88
N ALA A 87 -1.65 -5.61 -48.34
CA ALA A 87 -0.43 -5.34 -49.09
C ALA A 87 -0.21 -6.36 -50.22
N VAL A 88 -0.62 -7.62 -50.03
CA VAL A 88 -0.58 -8.63 -51.11
C VAL A 88 -1.65 -8.33 -52.16
N GLU A 89 -2.89 -8.05 -51.78
CA GLU A 89 -4.02 -7.91 -52.72
C GLU A 89 -4.01 -6.58 -53.49
N LEU A 90 -3.63 -5.48 -52.85
CA LEU A 90 -3.69 -4.14 -53.44
C LEU A 90 -2.35 -3.69 -54.06
N ALA A 91 -1.25 -4.43 -53.91
CA ALA A 91 0.02 -4.04 -54.52
C ALA A 91 0.01 -4.28 -56.04
N PRO A 92 0.24 -3.23 -56.86
CA PRO A 92 0.19 -3.34 -58.32
C PRO A 92 1.37 -4.14 -58.92
N ASP A 93 2.51 -4.20 -58.22
CA ASP A 93 3.73 -4.86 -58.71
C ASP A 93 4.41 -5.67 -57.59
N ASP A 94 5.09 -6.78 -57.94
CA ASP A 94 5.78 -7.64 -56.96
C ASP A 94 6.89 -6.91 -56.18
N MET A 95 7.54 -5.93 -56.79
CA MET A 95 8.54 -5.07 -56.13
C MET A 95 7.90 -4.20 -55.04
N THR A 96 6.70 -3.68 -55.31
CA THR A 96 5.94 -2.82 -54.39
C THR A 96 5.38 -3.66 -53.24
N ARG A 97 4.93 -4.89 -53.52
CA ARG A 97 4.51 -5.88 -52.52
C ARG A 97 5.64 -6.24 -51.56
N GLN A 98 6.84 -6.58 -52.07
CA GLN A 98 7.99 -6.90 -51.22
C GLN A 98 8.42 -5.73 -50.32
N ARG A 99 8.34 -4.48 -50.81
CA ARG A 99 8.65 -3.30 -50.00
C ARG A 99 7.63 -3.05 -48.89
N LEU A 100 6.33 -3.23 -49.18
CA LEU A 100 5.27 -3.09 -48.18
C LEU A 100 5.38 -4.16 -47.09
N LEU A 101 5.62 -5.42 -47.47
CA LEU A 101 5.84 -6.51 -46.50
C LEU A 101 7.09 -6.28 -45.65
N ALA A 102 8.21 -5.84 -46.25
CA ALA A 102 9.44 -5.53 -45.52
C ALA A 102 9.28 -4.33 -44.55
N ALA A 103 8.40 -3.37 -44.88
CA ALA A 103 8.08 -2.25 -43.98
C ALA A 103 7.26 -2.72 -42.77
N LEU A 104 6.29 -3.62 -42.97
CA LEU A 104 5.48 -4.22 -41.90
C LEU A 104 6.34 -5.10 -40.97
N GLU A 105 7.28 -5.88 -41.51
CA GLU A 105 8.24 -6.69 -40.72
C GLU A 105 9.22 -5.84 -39.89
N GLN A 106 9.50 -4.59 -40.29
CA GLN A 106 10.37 -3.68 -39.54
C GLN A 106 9.71 -3.14 -38.28
N GLU A 107 8.41 -2.87 -38.32
CA GLU A 107 7.63 -2.43 -37.15
C GLU A 107 7.40 -3.57 -36.15
N ASP A 108 7.34 -4.81 -36.62
CA ASP A 108 7.13 -6.00 -35.78
C ASP A 108 8.44 -6.53 -35.16
N LYS A 109 9.59 -5.92 -35.44
CA LYS A 109 10.78 -6.17 -34.63
C LYS A 109 10.49 -5.62 -33.25
N PRO A 110 10.33 -6.47 -32.21
CA PRO A 110 10.28 -5.95 -30.86
C PRO A 110 11.54 -5.12 -30.71
N VAL A 111 11.40 -3.83 -30.37
CA VAL A 111 12.50 -3.03 -29.82
C VAL A 111 13.19 -3.98 -28.88
N ARG A 112 14.40 -4.41 -29.25
CA ARG A 112 15.11 -5.49 -28.56
C ARG A 112 15.16 -5.06 -27.11
N ASP A 113 14.27 -5.65 -26.32
CA ASP A 113 14.23 -5.44 -24.90
C ASP A 113 15.58 -5.94 -24.43
N HIS A 114 16.45 -5.00 -24.07
CA HIS A 114 17.74 -5.30 -23.46
C HIS A 114 17.54 -5.96 -22.07
N ARG A 115 16.30 -6.31 -21.68
CA ARG A 115 15.95 -7.03 -20.45
C ARG A 115 15.72 -8.53 -20.65
N ARG A 116 16.59 -9.20 -21.40
CA ARG A 116 16.71 -10.66 -21.29
C ARG A 116 18.16 -11.04 -21.05
N GLY A 117 18.57 -10.97 -19.78
CA GLY A 117 19.83 -11.57 -19.36
C GLY A 117 20.48 -11.07 -18.07
N GLU A 118 20.09 -9.91 -17.53
CA GLU A 118 20.66 -9.41 -16.27
C GLU A 118 19.57 -9.17 -15.22
N PRO A 119 19.85 -9.44 -13.93
CA PRO A 119 18.90 -9.17 -12.85
C PRO A 119 18.62 -7.66 -12.77
N VAL A 120 17.48 -7.25 -13.31
CA VAL A 120 16.95 -5.86 -13.29
C VAL A 120 16.65 -5.37 -11.85
N PHE A 121 16.81 -6.22 -10.83
CA PHE A 121 16.62 -5.85 -9.43
C PHE A 121 17.74 -4.95 -8.87
N ASP A 122 18.93 -4.92 -9.48
CA ASP A 122 20.02 -4.04 -9.04
C ASP A 122 19.99 -2.64 -9.69
N THR A 123 19.13 -2.42 -10.70
CA THR A 123 19.09 -1.17 -11.48
C THR A 123 17.76 -0.42 -11.42
N LEU A 124 16.75 -0.97 -10.75
CA LEU A 124 15.54 -0.23 -10.35
C LEU A 124 15.86 0.56 -9.08
N GLU A 125 16.56 1.68 -9.25
CA GLU A 125 16.67 2.69 -8.18
C GLU A 125 15.23 3.01 -7.72
N PRO A 126 14.88 2.81 -6.43
CA PRO A 126 13.55 3.12 -5.92
C PRO A 126 13.16 4.54 -6.33
N PRO A 127 11.87 4.82 -6.58
CA PRO A 127 11.42 6.18 -6.85
C PRO A 127 12.02 7.12 -5.81
N ARG A 128 12.69 8.18 -6.27
CA ARG A 128 13.44 9.14 -5.43
C ARG A 128 12.54 9.97 -4.48
N ASP A 129 11.30 9.55 -4.30
CA ASP A 129 10.27 10.17 -3.46
C ASP A 129 10.40 9.81 -1.97
N TYR A 130 11.31 8.91 -1.60
CA TYR A 130 11.76 8.82 -0.22
C TYR A 130 12.83 9.87 -0.01
N ALA A 131 12.43 11.03 0.51
CA ALA A 131 13.31 12.13 0.86
C ALA A 131 14.62 11.61 1.47
N LEU A 132 15.75 11.88 0.79
CA LEU A 132 17.06 11.59 1.33
C LEU A 132 17.14 12.26 2.70
N LYS A 133 17.30 11.44 3.75
CA LYS A 133 17.60 11.95 5.08
C LYS A 133 19.04 12.46 5.03
N GLU A 134 19.20 13.73 4.66
CA GLU A 134 20.42 14.48 4.99
C GLU A 134 20.68 14.26 6.49
N GLU A 135 21.93 14.00 6.87
CA GLU A 135 22.29 13.80 8.29
C GLU A 135 22.03 15.09 9.06
N GLY A 136 20.80 15.22 9.58
CA GLY A 136 20.32 16.39 10.26
C GLY A 136 18.91 16.17 10.82
N PRO A 137 18.44 17.10 11.67
CA PRO A 137 17.09 17.05 12.22
C PRO A 137 16.06 16.99 11.09
N GLY A 138 15.15 16.02 11.13
CA GLY A 138 14.16 15.83 10.07
C GLY A 138 13.28 17.07 9.89
N THR A 139 12.55 17.14 8.77
CA THR A 139 11.62 18.25 8.45
C THR A 139 10.48 18.43 9.46
N LEU A 140 10.29 17.47 10.36
CA LEU A 140 9.33 17.53 11.48
C LEU A 140 10.00 17.77 12.85
N SER A 141 11.30 18.05 12.88
CA SER A 141 12.00 18.38 14.13
C SER A 141 11.70 19.81 14.56
N GLU A 142 11.58 20.03 15.86
CA GLU A 142 11.24 21.32 16.48
C GLU A 142 12.28 22.43 16.23
N GLU A 143 13.47 22.03 15.75
CA GLU A 143 14.63 22.87 15.47
C GLU A 143 14.83 23.15 13.97
N PHE A 144 14.02 22.55 13.10
CA PHE A 144 14.10 22.74 11.66
C PHE A 144 13.78 24.21 11.29
N GLY A 145 14.79 24.92 10.77
CA GLY A 145 14.65 26.33 10.37
C GLY A 145 14.97 27.37 11.45
N LEU A 146 15.32 26.96 12.68
CA LEU A 146 15.66 27.89 13.76
C LEU A 146 17.18 28.14 13.84
N LYS A 147 17.66 29.23 13.24
CA LYS A 147 19.02 29.72 13.49
C LYS A 147 19.05 30.47 14.82
N ARG A 148 19.62 29.87 15.88
CA ARG A 148 19.95 30.62 17.11
C ARG A 148 20.96 31.69 16.77
N LYS A 149 20.52 32.95 16.85
CA LYS A 149 21.39 34.11 16.74
C LYS A 149 22.01 34.33 18.11
N HIS A 150 23.33 34.10 18.21
CA HIS A 150 24.13 34.64 19.30
C HIS A 150 24.30 36.15 19.15
#